data_AF-A0A6L9ZYN3-F1
#
_entry.id   AF-A0A6L9ZYN3-F1
#
_cell.length_a   1.000
_cell.length_b   1.000
_cell.length_c   1.000
_cell.angle_alpha   90.00
_cell.angle_beta   90.00
_cell.angle_gamma   90.00
#
_symmetry.space_group_name_H-M   'P 1'
#
loop_
_entity.id
_entity.type
_entity.pdbx_description
1 polymer ?
#
loop_
_entity_poly.entity_id
_entity_poly.type
_entity_poly.pdbx_seq_one_letter_code
_entity_poly.pdbx_strand_id
1 'polypeptide(L)'
;ILPEYRRCDMDKLVWKKPTFGYIPGHFSIKGSDRQVAFDRLICIGDAASLQSPLVFTGFGSLVRNLPRLTDLLDTALKYDLLSANHLNQIRAYQSNIAVTWLFSKGMMVPTGKFLPPQRINSILNTFFGLLAEEPPEVADTFIKDRANWFTFTRLALKAARKNPYLLLWILDFINFQEVLLWTISYINFTLFSLMNFLLGWLPSFARWIQPWLEPRYPSLWFWILANSYALTYNVGQPKVKFTLQKSALVN
;
A
#
# COMPACT_ATOMS: atom_id res chain seq x y z
N ILE A 1 -1.59 -21.31 -6.91
CA ILE A 1 -0.48 -20.98 -5.96
C ILE A 1 -0.24 -22.09 -4.93
N LEU A 2 -1.10 -22.40 -3.95
CA LEU A 2 -0.68 -23.37 -2.90
C LEU A 2 -0.56 -24.86 -3.33
N PRO A 3 -1.42 -25.45 -4.18
CA PRO A 3 -1.14 -26.80 -4.66
C PRO A 3 0.01 -26.82 -5.68
N GLU A 4 0.13 -25.81 -6.55
CA GLU A 4 1.15 -25.78 -7.62
C GLU A 4 2.55 -25.43 -7.09
N TYR A 5 2.65 -24.45 -6.18
CA TYR A 5 3.93 -23.99 -5.63
C TYR A 5 4.51 -25.00 -4.63
N ARG A 6 3.68 -25.54 -3.74
CA ARG A 6 4.11 -26.53 -2.74
C ARG A 6 3.97 -27.97 -3.22
N ARG A 7 3.36 -28.19 -4.39
CA ARG A 7 3.13 -29.51 -5.00
C ARG A 7 2.48 -30.47 -4.00
N CYS A 8 1.47 -29.98 -3.27
CA CYS A 8 0.84 -30.73 -2.19
C CYS A 8 -0.67 -30.89 -2.41
N ASP A 9 -1.17 -32.04 -1.98
CA ASP A 9 -2.59 -32.32 -1.84
C ASP A 9 -3.11 -31.56 -0.60
N MET A 10 -4.00 -30.58 -0.84
CA MET A 10 -4.52 -29.71 0.21
C MET A 10 -5.33 -30.49 1.26
N ASP A 11 -5.97 -31.59 0.85
CA ASP A 11 -6.82 -32.41 1.71
C ASP A 11 -5.99 -33.32 2.65
N LYS A 12 -4.69 -33.45 2.38
CA LYS A 12 -3.74 -34.26 3.18
C LYS A 12 -2.84 -33.42 4.09
N LEU A 13 -3.12 -32.12 4.22
CA LEU A 13 -2.33 -31.24 5.08
C LEU A 13 -2.53 -31.62 6.56
N VAL A 14 -1.42 -31.92 7.24
CA VAL A 14 -1.39 -32.21 8.67
C VAL A 14 -0.76 -31.04 9.42
N TRP A 15 -1.52 -30.41 10.32
CA TRP A 15 -1.00 -29.38 11.23
C TRP A 15 0.01 -30.00 12.20
N LYS A 16 1.30 -29.64 12.07
CA LYS A 16 2.38 -30.20 12.90
C LYS A 16 2.66 -29.37 14.15
N LYS A 17 2.81 -28.05 13.98
CA LYS A 17 3.08 -27.11 15.06
C LYS A 17 2.62 -25.71 14.66
N PRO A 18 2.09 -24.91 15.60
CA PRO A 18 1.92 -23.49 15.37
C PRO A 18 3.29 -22.81 15.28
N THR A 19 3.46 -21.91 14.31
CA THR A 19 4.66 -21.06 14.21
C THR A 19 4.28 -19.68 14.72
N PHE A 20 5.00 -19.22 15.74
CA PHE A 20 4.84 -17.88 16.29
C PHE A 20 6.00 -17.00 15.79
N GLY A 21 5.72 -15.73 15.56
CA GLY A 21 6.71 -14.75 15.16
C GLY A 21 6.28 -13.36 15.60
N TYR A 22 7.26 -12.48 15.77
CA TYR A 22 7.03 -11.07 16.01
C TYR A 22 7.37 -10.30 14.74
N ILE A 23 6.42 -9.52 14.24
CA ILE A 23 6.64 -8.67 13.06
C ILE A 23 6.50 -7.22 13.51
N PRO A 24 7.58 -6.41 13.44
CA PRO A 24 7.47 -4.99 13.73
C PRO A 24 6.60 -4.32 12.67
N GLY A 25 5.42 -3.88 13.10
CA GLY A 25 4.48 -3.12 12.26
C GLY A 25 4.67 -1.63 12.47
N HIS A 26 4.86 -0.89 11.37
CA HIS A 26 4.72 0.56 11.36
C HIS A 26 3.67 0.95 10.34
N PHE A 27 2.94 2.04 10.60
CA PHE A 27 1.96 2.58 9.70
C PHE A 27 2.26 4.05 9.43
N SER A 28 2.14 4.44 8.16
CA SER A 28 2.28 5.83 7.73
C SER A 28 0.89 6.37 7.39
N ILE A 29 0.60 7.56 7.87
CA ILE A 29 -0.67 8.28 7.69
C ILE A 29 -0.56 9.20 6.47
N LYS A 30 0.63 9.76 6.24
CA LYS A 30 0.97 10.58 5.08
C LYS A 30 2.26 10.09 4.45
N GLY A 31 2.43 10.42 3.17
CA GLY A 31 3.63 10.07 2.44
C GLY A 31 4.90 10.58 3.12
N SER A 32 4.86 11.76 3.74
CA SER A 32 5.98 12.45 4.40
C SER A 32 6.38 11.91 5.77
N ASP A 33 5.65 10.97 6.35
CA ASP A 33 5.90 10.49 7.73
C ASP A 33 7.25 9.77 7.87
N ARG A 34 7.85 9.33 6.75
CA ARG A 34 9.21 8.83 6.72
C ARG A 34 10.08 9.62 5.75
N GLN A 35 11.24 10.02 6.23
CA GLN A 35 12.34 10.40 5.38
C GLN A 35 12.99 9.12 4.83
N VAL A 36 12.93 8.93 3.52
CA VAL A 36 13.45 7.74 2.84
C VAL A 36 14.68 8.06 1.99
N ALA A 37 15.11 9.33 1.96
CA ALA A 37 16.24 9.78 1.17
C ALA A 37 16.96 10.99 1.77
N PHE A 38 18.25 11.07 1.45
CA PHE A 38 19.15 12.21 1.59
C PHE A 38 19.75 12.55 0.23
N ASP A 39 20.62 13.56 0.16
CA ASP A 39 21.37 13.83 -1.06
C ASP A 39 22.16 12.57 -1.46
N ARG A 40 21.87 12.08 -2.68
CA ARG A 40 22.51 10.93 -3.33
C ARG A 40 22.32 9.59 -2.60
N LEU A 41 21.40 9.50 -1.64
CA LEU A 41 21.07 8.27 -0.92
C LEU A 41 19.56 8.05 -0.87
N ILE A 42 19.11 6.85 -1.22
CA ILE A 42 17.70 6.47 -1.16
C ILE A 42 17.53 5.06 -0.58
N CYS A 43 16.59 4.91 0.35
CA CYS A 43 16.16 3.63 0.90
C CYS A 43 14.99 3.07 0.06
N ILE A 44 15.04 1.76 -0.23
CA ILE A 44 14.00 1.03 -0.96
C ILE A 44 13.69 -0.28 -0.22
N GLY A 45 12.46 -0.79 -0.38
CA GLY A 45 12.03 -2.04 0.25
C GLY A 45 11.99 -1.95 1.77
N ASP A 46 12.50 -2.99 2.45
CA ASP A 46 12.47 -3.07 3.92
C ASP A 46 13.26 -1.94 4.58
N ALA A 47 14.34 -1.47 3.94
CA ALA A 47 15.12 -0.31 4.41
C ALA A 47 14.30 1.00 4.43
N ALA A 48 13.29 1.12 3.55
CA ALA A 48 12.37 2.27 3.55
C ALA A 48 11.22 2.12 4.56
N SER A 49 10.95 0.89 5.02
CA SER A 49 9.85 0.56 5.94
C SER A 49 8.49 1.12 5.47
N LEU A 50 8.19 0.94 4.18
CA LEU A 50 6.92 1.30 3.52
C LEU A 50 6.15 0.02 3.12
N GLN A 51 6.07 -0.93 4.05
CA GLN A 51 5.34 -2.19 3.89
C GLN A 51 3.82 -2.01 4.04
N SER A 52 3.04 -2.99 3.58
CA SER A 52 1.60 -3.02 3.86
C SER A 52 1.37 -3.29 5.36
N PRO A 53 0.52 -2.50 6.05
CA PRO A 53 0.19 -2.74 7.44
C PRO A 53 -0.76 -3.95 7.60
N LEU A 54 -1.39 -4.43 6.53
CA LEU A 54 -2.32 -5.56 6.59
C LEU A 54 -1.59 -6.90 6.49
N VAL A 55 -0.74 -7.06 5.47
CA VAL A 55 -0.02 -8.31 5.21
C VAL A 55 1.41 -8.30 5.78
N PHE A 56 1.88 -7.15 6.26
CA PHE A 56 3.21 -6.95 6.84
C PHE A 56 4.39 -7.35 5.93
N THR A 57 4.17 -7.44 4.62
CA THR A 57 5.20 -7.86 3.66
C THR A 57 5.85 -6.66 2.97
N GLY A 58 7.13 -6.43 3.25
CA GLY A 58 7.91 -5.39 2.58
C GLY A 58 8.32 -5.77 1.15
N PHE A 59 8.70 -7.03 0.92
CA PHE A 59 8.97 -7.56 -0.43
C PHE A 59 7.76 -7.44 -1.37
N GLY A 60 6.56 -7.82 -0.90
CA GLY A 60 5.33 -7.70 -1.69
C GLY A 60 5.02 -6.25 -2.05
N SER A 61 5.18 -5.32 -1.10
CA SER A 61 5.06 -3.88 -1.36
C SER A 61 6.08 -3.41 -2.41
N LEU A 62 7.33 -3.82 -2.30
CA LEU A 62 8.39 -3.47 -3.25
C LEU A 62 8.04 -3.95 -4.66
N VAL A 63 7.72 -5.24 -4.84
CA VAL A 63 7.39 -5.82 -6.14
C VAL A 63 6.22 -5.09 -6.82
N ARG A 64 5.16 -4.77 -6.06
CA ARG A 64 4.00 -4.03 -6.59
C ARG A 64 4.36 -2.61 -7.04
N ASN A 65 5.34 -1.99 -6.38
CA ASN A 65 5.75 -0.60 -6.63
C ASN A 65 6.97 -0.48 -7.55
N LEU A 66 7.65 -1.59 -7.84
CA LEU A 66 8.88 -1.61 -8.62
C LEU A 66 8.78 -0.83 -9.94
N PRO A 67 7.71 -0.96 -10.75
CA PRO A 67 7.66 -0.24 -12.03
C PRO A 67 7.73 1.28 -11.89
N ARG A 68 7.05 1.88 -10.89
CA ARG A 68 7.10 3.33 -10.66
C ARG A 68 8.40 3.78 -10.00
N LEU A 69 8.93 2.97 -9.09
CA LEU A 69 10.19 3.29 -8.40
C LEU A 69 11.34 3.31 -9.40
N THR A 70 11.38 2.34 -10.30
CA THR A 70 12.40 2.24 -11.34
C THR A 70 12.31 3.38 -12.35
N ASP A 71 11.12 3.75 -12.83
CA ASP A 71 10.96 4.85 -13.79
C ASP A 71 11.35 6.21 -13.20
N LEU A 72 10.95 6.47 -11.95
CA LEU A 72 11.36 7.68 -11.23
C LEU A 72 12.88 7.68 -11.00
N LEU A 73 13.46 6.55 -10.58
CA LEU A 73 14.90 6.46 -10.35
C LEU A 73 15.71 6.63 -11.64
N ASP A 74 15.27 6.00 -12.73
CA ASP A 74 15.87 6.17 -14.06
C ASP A 74 15.87 7.64 -14.50
N THR A 75 14.72 8.32 -14.35
CA THR A 75 14.62 9.77 -14.62
C THR A 75 15.55 10.58 -13.73
N ALA A 76 15.60 10.27 -12.42
CA ALA A 76 16.45 11.02 -11.49
C ALA A 76 17.93 10.87 -11.80
N LEU A 77 18.38 9.66 -12.17
CA LEU A 77 19.77 9.39 -12.53
C LEU A 77 20.16 10.06 -13.85
N LYS A 78 19.29 10.03 -14.87
CA LYS A 78 19.55 10.65 -16.19
C LYS A 78 19.81 12.14 -16.13
N TYR A 79 19.15 12.83 -15.19
CA TYR A 79 19.18 14.30 -15.10
C TYR A 79 19.82 14.83 -13.81
N ASP A 80 20.59 13.99 -13.11
CA ASP A 80 21.26 14.31 -11.83
C ASP A 80 20.31 14.96 -10.78
N LEU A 81 19.06 14.52 -10.75
CA LEU A 81 18.05 14.95 -9.77
C LEU A 81 18.22 14.16 -8.47
N LEU A 82 19.42 14.23 -7.89
CA LEU A 82 19.86 13.39 -6.76
C LEU A 82 19.83 14.10 -5.41
N SER A 83 19.16 15.25 -5.31
CA SER A 83 18.95 15.88 -4.01
C SER A 83 17.87 15.18 -3.20
N ALA A 84 17.90 15.35 -1.88
CA ALA A 84 16.93 14.79 -0.96
C ALA A 84 15.49 15.12 -1.37
N ASN A 85 15.22 16.31 -1.90
CA ASN A 85 13.88 16.73 -2.35
C ASN A 85 13.33 15.89 -3.51
N HIS A 86 14.18 15.52 -4.47
CA HIS A 86 13.78 14.68 -5.60
C HIS A 86 13.68 13.22 -5.18
N LEU A 87 14.73 12.71 -4.54
CA LEU A 87 14.82 11.30 -4.13
C LEU A 87 13.73 10.92 -3.14
N ASN A 88 13.30 11.85 -2.26
CA ASN A 88 12.19 11.58 -1.37
C ASN A 88 10.89 11.29 -2.13
N GLN A 89 10.66 11.80 -3.35
CA GLN A 89 9.42 11.52 -4.10
C GLN A 89 9.36 10.07 -4.63
N ILE A 90 10.50 9.37 -4.66
CA ILE A 90 10.60 7.96 -5.09
C ILE A 90 10.24 7.06 -3.89
N ARG A 91 8.94 6.81 -3.69
CA ARG A 91 8.45 6.04 -2.53
C ARG A 91 7.32 5.09 -2.85
N ALA A 92 7.27 3.99 -2.10
CA ALA A 92 6.23 2.95 -2.20
C ALA A 92 4.94 3.28 -1.43
N TYR A 93 4.82 4.47 -0.84
CA TYR A 93 3.61 4.89 -0.11
C TYR A 93 2.35 4.86 -0.99
N GLN A 94 1.23 4.44 -0.41
CA GLN A 94 -0.09 4.40 -1.07
C GLN A 94 -1.21 4.73 -0.07
N SER A 95 -2.08 5.70 -0.39
CA SER A 95 -3.17 6.12 0.52
C SER A 95 -4.25 5.04 0.74
N ASN A 96 -4.55 4.22 -0.27
CA ASN A 96 -5.47 3.08 -0.14
C ASN A 96 -4.94 1.99 0.81
N ILE A 97 -3.64 1.98 1.09
CA ILE A 97 -2.99 1.10 2.07
C ILE A 97 -2.96 1.79 3.44
N ALA A 98 -2.67 3.09 3.49
CA ALA A 98 -2.64 3.83 4.74
C ALA A 98 -3.94 3.62 5.54
N VAL A 99 -5.11 3.73 4.90
CA VAL A 99 -6.41 3.54 5.59
C VAL A 99 -6.58 2.16 6.25
N THR A 100 -5.81 1.14 5.85
CA THR A 100 -5.93 -0.21 6.42
C THR A 100 -5.16 -0.39 7.72
N TRP A 101 -4.38 0.61 8.18
CA TRP A 101 -3.59 0.49 9.42
C TRP A 101 -4.44 0.23 10.66
N LEU A 102 -5.69 0.71 10.68
CA LEU A 102 -6.59 0.44 11.81
C LEU A 102 -6.90 -1.07 11.95
N PHE A 103 -6.98 -1.81 10.84
CA PHE A 103 -7.17 -3.24 10.90
C PHE A 103 -5.97 -3.91 11.59
N SER A 104 -4.74 -3.48 11.30
CA SER A 104 -3.55 -4.06 11.92
C SER A 104 -3.53 -3.91 13.43
N LYS A 105 -4.00 -2.78 13.96
CA LYS A 105 -4.22 -2.57 15.40
C LYS A 105 -5.25 -3.54 15.99
N GLY A 106 -6.33 -3.80 15.26
CA GLY A 106 -7.35 -4.79 15.67
C GLY A 106 -6.87 -6.24 15.60
N MET A 107 -5.72 -6.51 14.97
CA MET A 107 -5.10 -7.84 14.88
C MET A 107 -4.03 -8.09 15.95
N MET A 108 -3.79 -7.14 16.87
CA MET A 108 -2.76 -7.26 17.91
C MET A 108 -3.31 -6.89 19.29
N VAL A 109 -2.69 -7.42 20.34
CA VAL A 109 -2.95 -6.98 21.71
C VAL A 109 -2.03 -5.77 22.00
N PRO A 110 -2.56 -4.60 22.41
CA PRO A 110 -1.73 -3.46 22.76
C PRO A 110 -0.81 -3.79 23.93
N THR A 111 0.41 -3.27 23.90
CA THR A 111 1.38 -3.45 25.00
C THR A 111 0.79 -2.97 26.32
N GLY A 112 0.90 -3.79 27.36
CA GLY A 112 0.38 -3.47 28.70
C GLY A 112 -1.13 -3.61 28.86
N LYS A 113 -1.87 -4.11 27.85
CA LYS A 113 -3.29 -4.43 27.97
C LYS A 113 -3.54 -5.93 28.02
N PHE A 114 -4.58 -6.31 28.75
CA PHE A 114 -5.17 -7.64 28.72
C PHE A 114 -6.55 -7.53 28.08
N LEU A 115 -6.78 -8.37 27.07
CA LEU A 115 -8.06 -8.45 26.36
C LEU A 115 -8.64 -9.85 26.56
N PRO A 116 -9.97 -10.01 26.46
CA PRO A 116 -10.57 -11.34 26.43
C PRO A 116 -9.91 -12.20 25.35
N PRO A 117 -9.58 -13.48 25.64
CA PRO A 117 -8.83 -14.34 24.73
C PRO A 117 -9.43 -14.46 23.31
N GLN A 118 -10.74 -14.30 23.19
CA GLN A 118 -11.48 -14.42 21.94
C GLN A 118 -11.51 -13.14 21.12
N ARG A 119 -11.14 -11.97 21.67
CA ARG A 119 -11.39 -10.67 21.04
C ARG A 119 -10.73 -10.54 19.67
N ILE A 120 -9.44 -10.85 19.58
CA ILE A 120 -8.70 -10.84 18.31
C ILE A 120 -9.30 -11.86 17.33
N ASN A 121 -9.58 -13.08 17.80
CA ASN A 121 -10.16 -14.13 16.97
C ASN A 121 -11.53 -13.73 16.42
N SER A 122 -12.38 -13.07 17.21
CA SER A 122 -13.69 -12.58 16.76
C SER A 122 -13.57 -11.47 15.70
N ILE A 123 -12.60 -10.56 15.86
CA ILE A 123 -12.31 -9.52 14.86
C ILE A 123 -11.83 -10.17 13.56
N LEU A 124 -10.83 -11.06 13.64
CA LEU A 124 -10.27 -11.77 12.49
C LEU A 124 -11.29 -12.65 11.78
N ASN A 125 -12.11 -13.42 12.52
CA ASN A 125 -13.15 -14.26 11.94
C ASN A 125 -14.21 -13.44 11.21
N THR A 126 -14.57 -12.26 11.72
CA THR A 126 -15.51 -11.38 11.01
C THR A 126 -14.90 -10.91 9.69
N PHE A 127 -13.64 -10.45 9.72
CA PHE A 127 -12.95 -9.91 8.56
C PHE A 127 -12.67 -10.98 7.49
N PHE A 128 -12.05 -12.09 7.85
CA PHE A 128 -11.77 -13.18 6.92
C PHE A 128 -13.03 -13.90 6.47
N GLY A 129 -14.03 -14.06 7.35
CA GLY A 129 -15.34 -14.58 6.97
C GLY A 129 -16.04 -13.69 5.95
N LEU A 130 -15.93 -12.37 6.08
CA LEU A 130 -16.43 -11.43 5.08
C LEU A 130 -15.68 -11.60 3.73
N LEU A 131 -14.35 -11.70 3.74
CA LEU A 131 -13.58 -11.91 2.51
C LEU A 131 -13.88 -13.26 1.84
N ALA A 132 -14.16 -14.30 2.62
CA ALA A 132 -14.51 -15.63 2.12
C ALA A 132 -15.91 -15.68 1.46
N GLU A 133 -16.82 -14.80 1.88
CA GLU A 133 -18.16 -14.65 1.30
C GLU A 133 -18.17 -13.76 0.05
N GLU A 134 -17.10 -13.03 -0.22
CA GLU A 134 -16.96 -12.20 -1.41
C GLU A 134 -16.45 -13.01 -2.61
N PRO A 135 -16.70 -12.54 -3.85
CA PRO A 135 -16.09 -13.15 -5.03
C PRO A 135 -14.55 -13.23 -4.88
N PRO A 136 -13.90 -14.32 -5.34
CA PRO A 136 -12.46 -14.52 -5.18
C PRO A 136 -11.61 -13.34 -5.65
N GLU A 137 -12.04 -12.62 -6.68
CA GLU A 137 -11.35 -11.46 -7.24
C GLU A 137 -11.33 -10.27 -6.27
N VAL A 138 -12.37 -10.10 -5.46
CA VAL A 138 -12.46 -9.04 -4.44
C VAL A 138 -11.47 -9.34 -3.31
N ALA A 139 -11.46 -10.58 -2.82
CA ALA A 139 -10.52 -11.01 -1.79
C ALA A 139 -9.07 -10.89 -2.28
N ASP A 140 -8.78 -11.34 -3.51
CA ASP A 140 -7.46 -11.21 -4.12
C ASP A 140 -7.02 -9.74 -4.25
N THR A 141 -7.93 -8.88 -4.70
CA THR A 141 -7.68 -7.44 -4.84
C THR A 141 -7.38 -6.80 -3.50
N PHE A 142 -8.12 -7.16 -2.44
CA PHE A 142 -7.93 -6.61 -1.11
C PHE A 142 -6.59 -7.04 -0.50
N ILE A 143 -6.30 -8.34 -0.50
CA ILE A 143 -5.06 -8.91 0.08
C ILE A 143 -3.81 -8.43 -0.66
N LYS A 144 -3.92 -8.17 -1.97
CA LYS A 144 -2.82 -7.58 -2.77
C LYS A 144 -2.72 -6.06 -2.66
N ASP A 145 -3.43 -5.43 -1.72
CA ASP A 145 -3.44 -3.99 -1.48
C ASP A 145 -3.86 -3.16 -2.72
N ARG A 146 -4.72 -3.73 -3.57
CA ARG A 146 -5.26 -3.10 -4.79
C ARG A 146 -6.71 -2.65 -4.62
N ALA A 147 -7.25 -2.71 -3.41
CA ALA A 147 -8.60 -2.24 -3.13
C ALA A 147 -8.71 -0.74 -3.47
N ASN A 148 -9.68 -0.42 -4.32
CA ASN A 148 -10.09 0.95 -4.58
C ASN A 148 -11.05 1.42 -3.47
N TRP A 149 -11.40 2.71 -3.52
CA TRP A 149 -12.25 3.33 -2.50
C TRP A 149 -13.61 2.65 -2.34
N PHE A 150 -14.28 2.34 -3.46
CA PHE A 150 -15.59 1.70 -3.41
C PHE A 150 -15.52 0.32 -2.77
N THR A 151 -14.57 -0.52 -3.19
CA THR A 151 -14.35 -1.86 -2.62
C THR A 151 -14.06 -1.75 -1.12
N PHE A 152 -13.16 -0.86 -0.72
CA PHE A 152 -12.81 -0.66 0.69
C PHE A 152 -14.03 -0.25 1.52
N THR A 153 -14.73 0.83 1.12
CA THR A 153 -15.87 1.38 1.87
C THR A 153 -17.02 0.38 1.94
N ARG A 154 -17.30 -0.34 0.85
CA ARG A 154 -18.32 -1.41 0.83
C ARG A 154 -17.98 -2.52 1.83
N LEU A 155 -16.72 -2.99 1.85
CA LEU A 155 -16.28 -4.04 2.78
C LEU A 155 -16.31 -3.55 4.23
N ALA A 156 -15.87 -2.33 4.50
CA ALA A 156 -15.92 -1.73 5.84
C ALA A 156 -17.36 -1.63 6.36
N LEU A 157 -18.30 -1.18 5.52
CA LEU A 157 -19.73 -1.11 5.87
C LEU A 157 -20.34 -2.49 6.07
N LYS A 158 -20.01 -3.47 5.22
CA LYS A 158 -20.45 -4.86 5.41
C LYS A 158 -19.92 -5.45 6.73
N ALA A 159 -18.65 -5.23 7.05
CA ALA A 159 -18.05 -5.68 8.31
C ALA A 159 -18.79 -5.07 9.52
N ALA A 160 -19.02 -3.75 9.51
CA ALA A 160 -19.74 -3.05 10.57
C ALA A 160 -21.19 -3.53 10.73
N ARG A 161 -21.87 -3.89 9.64
CA ARG A 161 -23.23 -4.47 9.70
C ARG A 161 -23.24 -5.91 10.20
N LYS A 162 -22.27 -6.72 9.77
CA LYS A 162 -22.17 -8.13 10.15
C LYS A 162 -21.83 -8.29 11.64
N ASN A 163 -21.00 -7.40 12.16
CA ASN A 163 -20.64 -7.38 13.58
C ASN A 163 -20.52 -5.93 14.08
N PRO A 164 -21.61 -5.33 14.59
CA PRO A 164 -21.59 -3.95 15.07
C PRO A 164 -20.71 -3.76 16.32
N TYR A 165 -20.49 -4.83 17.10
CA TYR A 165 -19.59 -4.78 18.25
C TYR A 165 -18.14 -4.51 17.86
N LEU A 166 -17.74 -4.72 16.59
CA LEU A 166 -16.41 -4.34 16.10
C LEU A 166 -16.10 -2.85 16.35
N LEU A 167 -17.10 -1.97 16.17
CA LEU A 167 -16.92 -0.53 16.37
C LEU A 167 -16.62 -0.19 17.83
N LEU A 168 -17.23 -0.93 18.76
CA LEU A 168 -16.99 -0.78 20.18
C LEU A 168 -15.64 -1.39 20.58
N TRP A 169 -15.34 -2.60 20.12
CA TRP A 169 -14.08 -3.29 20.44
C TRP A 169 -12.87 -2.55 19.91
N ILE A 170 -12.97 -1.91 18.74
CA ILE A 170 -11.89 -1.08 18.19
C ILE A 170 -11.40 -0.05 19.21
N LEU A 171 -12.30 0.53 20.03
CA LEU A 171 -11.97 1.51 21.07
C LEU A 171 -11.09 0.93 22.19
N ASP A 172 -11.01 -0.39 22.34
CA ASP A 172 -10.06 -1.03 23.26
C ASP A 172 -8.62 -0.96 22.73
N PHE A 173 -8.45 -0.84 21.41
CA PHE A 173 -7.15 -0.87 20.72
C PHE A 173 -6.62 0.52 20.37
N ILE A 174 -7.53 1.47 20.17
CA ILE A 174 -7.19 2.82 19.72
C ILE A 174 -7.67 3.88 20.70
N ASN A 175 -6.95 5.01 20.73
CA ASN A 175 -7.41 6.21 21.43
C ASN A 175 -8.14 7.18 20.48
N PHE A 176 -8.70 8.26 21.04
CA PHE A 176 -9.41 9.27 20.26
C PHE A 176 -8.52 9.95 19.21
N GLN A 177 -7.24 10.17 19.50
CA GLN A 177 -6.31 10.76 18.52
C GLN A 177 -6.12 9.82 17.32
N GLU A 178 -5.97 8.52 17.57
CA GLU A 178 -5.86 7.50 16.53
C GLU A 178 -7.13 7.40 15.67
N VAL A 179 -8.32 7.60 16.25
CA VAL A 179 -9.57 7.74 15.46
C VAL A 179 -9.47 8.92 14.50
N LEU A 180 -9.05 10.10 14.98
CA LEU A 180 -8.89 11.29 14.14
C LEU A 180 -7.86 11.06 13.02
N LEU A 181 -6.73 10.42 13.33
CA LEU A 181 -5.70 10.08 12.34
C LEU A 181 -6.21 9.10 11.29
N TRP A 182 -7.04 8.13 11.69
CA TRP A 182 -7.68 7.23 10.74
C TRP A 182 -8.68 7.96 9.85
N THR A 183 -9.49 8.86 10.41
CA THR A 183 -10.40 9.71 9.64
C THR A 183 -9.64 10.56 8.62
N ILE A 184 -8.50 11.15 8.99
CA ILE A 184 -7.63 11.88 8.05
C ILE A 184 -7.12 10.95 6.94
N SER A 185 -6.73 9.72 7.27
CA SER A 185 -6.28 8.72 6.28
C SER A 185 -7.41 8.40 5.28
N TYR A 186 -8.63 8.21 5.78
CA TYR A 186 -9.82 7.95 4.95
C TYR A 186 -10.20 9.16 4.07
N ILE A 187 -10.13 10.38 4.60
CA ILE A 187 -10.34 11.62 3.82
C ILE A 187 -9.29 11.74 2.71
N ASN A 188 -8.01 11.55 3.03
CA ASN A 188 -6.94 11.58 2.03
C ASN A 188 -7.17 10.55 0.93
N PHE A 189 -7.53 9.32 1.30
CA PHE A 189 -7.86 8.28 0.32
C PHE A 189 -9.06 8.66 -0.56
N THR A 190 -10.09 9.28 0.03
CA THR A 190 -11.26 9.80 -0.69
C THR A 190 -10.86 10.91 -1.68
N LEU A 191 -10.04 11.88 -1.24
CA LEU A 191 -9.53 12.96 -2.09
C LEU A 191 -8.68 12.43 -3.24
N PHE A 192 -7.76 11.49 -2.99
CA PHE A 192 -6.99 10.85 -4.07
C PHE A 192 -7.88 10.09 -5.05
N SER A 193 -8.96 9.45 -4.58
CA SER A 193 -9.91 8.75 -5.43
C SER A 193 -10.71 9.71 -6.30
N LEU A 194 -11.12 10.86 -5.75
CA LEU A 194 -11.75 11.93 -6.51
C LEU A 194 -10.79 12.55 -7.54
N MET A 195 -9.54 12.83 -7.14
CA MET A 195 -8.52 13.33 -8.06
C MET A 195 -8.21 12.32 -9.17
N ASN A 196 -8.14 11.03 -8.87
CA ASN A 196 -7.99 9.99 -9.88
C ASN A 196 -9.16 9.99 -10.87
N PHE A 197 -10.39 10.14 -10.38
CA PHE A 197 -11.57 10.22 -11.23
C PHE A 197 -11.54 11.45 -12.16
N LEU A 198 -11.19 12.63 -11.63
CA LEU A 198 -11.15 13.89 -12.39
C LEU A 198 -9.92 14.00 -13.31
N LEU A 199 -8.77 13.55 -12.84
CA LEU A 199 -7.46 13.69 -13.49
C LEU A 199 -6.90 12.36 -14.00
N GLY A 200 -7.75 11.36 -14.21
CA GLY A 200 -7.34 10.03 -14.68
C GLY A 200 -6.68 10.02 -16.06
N TRP A 201 -6.84 11.11 -16.81
CA TRP A 201 -6.19 11.41 -18.09
C TRP A 201 -4.75 11.91 -17.94
N LEU A 202 -4.39 12.52 -16.79
CA LEU A 202 -3.09 13.16 -16.57
C LEU A 202 -1.91 12.22 -16.79
N PRO A 203 -1.92 10.94 -16.34
CA PRO A 203 -0.80 10.03 -16.61
C PRO A 203 -0.60 9.70 -18.09
N SER A 204 -1.68 9.69 -18.89
CA SER A 204 -1.56 9.53 -20.35
C SER A 204 -0.99 10.79 -20.99
N PHE A 205 -1.50 11.95 -20.60
CA PHE A 205 -1.04 13.24 -21.10
C PHE A 205 0.43 13.52 -20.75
N ALA A 206 0.85 13.23 -19.51
CA ALA A 206 2.24 13.35 -19.08
C ALA A 206 3.18 12.56 -20.00
N ARG A 207 2.85 11.30 -20.33
CA ARG A 207 3.64 10.49 -21.26
C ARG A 207 3.64 11.03 -22.68
N TRP A 208 2.56 11.66 -23.12
CA TRP A 208 2.50 12.29 -24.44
C TRP A 208 3.42 13.50 -24.55
N ILE A 209 3.51 14.35 -23.51
CA ILE A 209 4.42 15.52 -23.49
C ILE A 209 5.86 15.17 -23.11
N GLN A 210 6.12 13.94 -22.65
CA GLN A 210 7.43 13.49 -22.16
C GLN A 210 8.59 13.84 -23.12
N PRO A 211 8.55 13.53 -24.44
CA PRO A 211 9.69 13.77 -25.33
C PRO A 211 10.09 15.25 -25.43
N TRP A 212 9.14 16.16 -25.17
CA TRP A 212 9.38 17.59 -25.21
C TRP A 212 9.79 18.16 -23.84
N LEU A 213 9.12 17.73 -22.77
CA LEU A 213 9.28 18.31 -21.43
C LEU A 213 10.49 17.75 -20.68
N GLU A 214 10.72 16.45 -20.76
CA GLU A 214 11.78 15.76 -20.01
C GLU A 214 13.18 16.32 -20.31
N PRO A 215 13.60 16.51 -21.58
CA PRO A 215 14.94 17.06 -21.87
C PRO A 215 15.09 18.55 -21.56
N ARG A 216 13.99 19.32 -21.57
CA ARG A 216 14.03 20.79 -21.40
C ARG A 216 13.89 21.23 -19.94
N TYR A 217 13.03 20.57 -19.19
CA TYR A 217 12.67 20.92 -17.81
C TYR A 217 12.60 19.64 -16.95
N PRO A 218 13.74 18.98 -16.69
CA PRO A 218 13.77 17.66 -16.06
C PRO A 218 13.17 17.65 -14.65
N SER A 219 13.43 18.68 -13.82
CA SER A 219 12.83 18.74 -12.47
C SER A 219 11.30 18.86 -12.50
N LEU A 220 10.77 19.64 -13.44
CA LEU A 220 9.32 19.79 -13.62
C LEU A 220 8.72 18.48 -14.14
N TRP A 221 9.36 17.85 -15.13
CA TRP A 221 8.97 16.53 -15.63
C TRP A 221 8.92 15.51 -14.50
N PHE A 222 9.97 15.42 -13.69
CA PHE A 222 10.06 14.49 -12.57
C PHE A 222 8.92 14.69 -11.57
N TRP A 223 8.60 15.95 -11.24
CA TRP A 223 7.47 16.27 -10.37
C TRP A 223 6.13 15.82 -10.99
N ILE A 224 5.89 16.09 -12.28
CA ILE A 224 4.67 15.64 -12.97
C ILE A 224 4.59 14.11 -12.99
N LEU A 225 5.72 13.45 -13.26
CA LEU A 225 5.83 12.00 -13.32
C LEU A 225 5.49 11.37 -11.95
N ALA A 226 6.10 11.86 -10.88
CA ALA A 226 5.82 11.41 -9.51
C ALA A 226 4.34 11.59 -9.13
N ASN A 227 3.75 12.74 -9.45
CA ASN A 227 2.33 13.00 -9.20
C ASN A 227 1.40 12.14 -10.06
N SER A 228 1.77 11.85 -11.31
CA SER A 228 1.00 10.95 -12.17
C SER A 228 0.93 9.52 -11.61
N TYR A 229 2.02 9.06 -10.98
CA TYR A 229 2.04 7.80 -10.25
C TYR A 229 1.27 7.88 -8.95
N ALA A 230 1.37 8.97 -8.19
CA ALA A 230 0.59 9.17 -6.97
C ALA A 230 -0.91 9.05 -7.26
N LEU A 231 -1.41 9.66 -8.35
CA LEU A 231 -2.82 9.57 -8.75
C LEU A 231 -3.32 8.14 -8.98
N THR A 232 -2.46 7.22 -9.44
CA THR A 232 -2.87 5.85 -9.81
C THR A 232 -2.58 4.86 -8.69
N TYR A 233 -1.40 4.91 -8.10
CA TYR A 233 -0.98 3.99 -7.04
C TYR A 233 -1.66 4.27 -5.70
N ASN A 234 -1.94 5.53 -5.34
CA ASN A 234 -2.62 5.84 -4.07
C ASN A 234 -4.06 5.33 -4.00
N VAL A 235 -4.64 4.91 -5.13
CA VAL A 235 -6.02 4.42 -5.22
C VAL A 235 -6.10 2.93 -5.58
N GLY A 236 -4.98 2.21 -5.54
CA GLY A 236 -4.94 0.78 -5.84
C GLY A 236 -5.05 0.43 -7.33
N GLN A 237 -4.89 1.41 -8.24
CA GLN A 237 -5.01 1.22 -9.69
C GLN A 237 -3.69 1.52 -10.42
N PRO A 238 -2.62 0.74 -10.18
CA PRO A 238 -1.32 1.02 -10.79
C PRO A 238 -1.41 0.95 -12.33
N LYS A 239 -0.92 1.99 -13.00
CA LYS A 239 -0.76 2.00 -14.47
C LYS A 239 0.72 1.90 -14.80
N VAL A 240 1.14 0.75 -15.33
CA VAL A 240 2.51 0.56 -15.82
C VAL A 240 2.56 1.02 -17.27
N LYS A 241 3.27 2.12 -17.52
CA LYS A 241 3.49 2.67 -18.87
C LYS A 241 4.97 2.84 -19.22
N PHE A 242 5.84 2.38 -18.33
CA PHE A 242 7.29 2.46 -18.49
C PHE A 242 7.85 1.07 -18.74
N THR A 243 8.73 0.99 -19.73
CA THR A 243 9.59 -0.17 -19.97
C THR A 243 11.01 0.35 -20.04
N LEU A 244 11.89 -0.14 -19.17
CA LEU A 244 13.31 0.13 -19.31
C LEU A 244 13.77 -0.33 -20.69
N GLN A 245 14.35 0.58 -21.47
CA GLN A 245 15.06 0.16 -22.66
C GLN A 245 16.23 -0.72 -22.24
N LYS A 246 16.31 -1.93 -22.80
CA LYS A 246 17.46 -2.81 -22.59
C LYS A 246 18.69 -2.05 -23.08
N SER A 247 19.62 -1.68 -22.18
CA SER A 247 20.87 -1.06 -22.61
C SER A 247 21.59 -2.00 -23.56
N ALA A 248 22.09 -1.50 -24.68
CA ALA A 248 22.96 -2.24 -25.61
C ALA A 248 24.33 -2.64 -25.00
N LEU A 249 24.50 -2.52 -23.68
CA LEU A 249 25.69 -2.86 -22.90
C LEU A 249 25.69 -4.33 -22.45
N VAL A 250 25.33 -5.22 -23.38
CA VAL A 250 25.70 -6.65 -23.31
C VAL A 250 26.15 -7.04 -24.72
N ASN A 251 27.41 -6.72 -25.00
CA ASN A 251 28.31 -7.43 -25.91
C ASN A 251 29.70 -7.34 -25.30
#